data_AF-A0A6M3M350-F1
#
_entry.id   AF-A0A6M3M350-F1
#
_cell.length_a   1.000
_cell.length_b   1.000
_cell.length_c   1.000
_cell.angle_alpha   90.00
_cell.angle_beta   90.00
_cell.angle_gamma   90.00
#
_symmetry.space_group_name_H-M   'P 1'
#
loop_
_entity.id
_entity.type
_entity.pdbx_description
1 polymer ?
#
loop_
_entity_poly.entity_id
_entity_poly.type
_entity_poly.pdbx_seq_one_letter_code
_entity_poly.pdbx_strand_id
1 'polypeptide(L)'
;MFPGAAAESKPFLRVKAGKIYDLRGEKEDVEFACLNKSHILFVREFEEGQTRGLGGKPGDKGYPYVSKSAVAVKIYLPFYALTGHMQCAQGERVSDVLNKEPQFFPLTDVEINSSLGGRDLSVSFIAVNKGQIIFLQELK
;
A
#
# COMPACT_ATOMS: atom_id res chain seq x y z
N MET A 1 33.12 10.53 -11.97
CA MET A 1 32.31 10.70 -10.75
C MET A 1 31.13 11.58 -11.12
N PHE A 2 29.99 11.00 -11.47
CA PHE A 2 28.79 11.78 -11.83
C PHE A 2 27.96 11.96 -10.55
N PRO A 3 27.71 13.19 -10.09
CA PRO A 3 26.69 13.41 -9.08
C PRO A 3 25.36 13.18 -9.78
N GLY A 4 24.78 11.99 -9.62
CA GLY A 4 23.40 11.74 -10.02
C GLY A 4 22.50 12.63 -9.17
N ALA A 5 21.99 13.70 -9.74
CA ALA A 5 20.94 14.48 -9.12
C ALA A 5 19.74 13.55 -8.89
N ALA A 6 19.47 13.21 -7.63
CA ALA A 6 18.21 12.56 -7.27
C ALA A 6 17.09 13.51 -7.72
N ALA A 7 16.37 13.13 -8.76
CA ALA A 7 15.21 13.89 -9.22
C ALA A 7 14.22 13.96 -8.05
N GLU A 8 14.03 15.16 -7.49
CA GLU A 8 13.06 15.38 -6.43
C GLU A 8 11.68 14.89 -6.88
N SER A 9 11.18 13.85 -6.21
CA SER A 9 9.84 13.35 -6.41
C SER A 9 8.86 14.46 -6.07
N LYS A 10 8.04 14.87 -7.04
CA LYS A 10 6.99 15.90 -6.83
C LYS A 10 6.16 15.52 -5.59
N PRO A 11 6.01 16.41 -4.58
CA PRO A 11 5.40 16.07 -3.30
C PRO A 11 3.88 15.86 -3.41
N PHE A 12 3.24 16.47 -4.41
CA PHE A 12 1.80 16.37 -4.64
C PHE A 12 1.45 15.45 -5.82
N LEU A 13 0.35 14.73 -5.66
CA LEU A 13 -0.30 13.93 -6.69
C LEU A 13 -1.62 14.62 -7.08
N ARG A 14 -1.78 14.96 -8.36
CA ARG A 14 -3.05 15.44 -8.89
C ARG A 14 -3.88 14.24 -9.34
N VAL A 15 -5.08 14.10 -8.78
CA VAL A 15 -6.03 13.03 -9.13
C VAL A 15 -7.30 13.65 -9.68
N LYS A 16 -7.92 12.98 -10.66
CA LYS A 16 -9.30 13.27 -11.04
C LYS A 16 -10.18 12.69 -9.93
N ALA A 17 -10.76 13.55 -9.12
CA ALA A 17 -11.65 13.10 -8.07
C ALA A 17 -13.05 12.90 -8.66
N GLY A 18 -13.81 11.97 -8.08
CA GLY A 18 -15.24 11.83 -8.35
C GLY A 18 -16.01 12.27 -7.13
N LYS A 19 -15.70 11.63 -5.99
CA LYS A 19 -16.30 11.90 -4.69
C LYS A 19 -15.23 11.91 -3.62
N ILE A 20 -15.24 12.92 -2.77
CA ILE A 20 -14.46 12.98 -1.54
C ILE A 20 -15.42 12.74 -0.37
N TYR A 21 -15.01 11.88 0.56
CA TYR A 21 -15.74 11.60 1.78
C TYR A 21 -14.94 12.17 2.94
N ASP A 22 -15.55 13.02 3.76
CA ASP A 22 -14.91 13.49 4.99
C ASP A 22 -14.99 12.43 6.10
N LEU A 23 -14.43 12.75 7.27
CA LEU A 23 -14.47 11.87 8.45
C LEU A 23 -15.90 11.68 9.02
N ARG A 24 -16.86 12.51 8.61
CA ARG A 24 -18.28 12.46 9.01
C ARG A 24 -19.13 11.69 7.99
N GLY A 25 -18.56 11.35 6.83
CA GLY A 25 -19.24 10.70 5.71
C GLY A 25 -19.93 11.66 4.73
N GLU A 26 -19.75 12.97 4.92
CA GLU A 26 -20.25 13.99 4.00
C GLU A 26 -19.51 13.91 2.66
N LYS A 27 -20.26 14.12 1.57
CA LYS A 27 -19.77 13.91 0.21
C LYS A 27 -19.59 15.23 -0.50
N GLU A 28 -18.43 15.41 -1.10
CA GLU A 28 -18.14 16.53 -1.99
C GLU A 28 -17.80 16.00 -3.39
N ASP A 29 -18.50 16.48 -4.40
CA ASP A 29 -18.18 16.19 -5.79
C ASP A 29 -17.12 17.19 -6.27
N VAL A 30 -15.95 16.69 -6.65
CA VAL A 30 -14.78 17.51 -7.00
C VAL A 30 -14.20 16.96 -8.30
N GLU A 31 -13.91 17.82 -9.28
CA GLU A 31 -13.34 17.38 -10.56
C GLU A 31 -11.87 16.97 -10.43
N PHE A 32 -11.07 17.74 -9.68
CA PHE A 32 -9.66 17.46 -9.44
C PHE A 32 -9.27 17.75 -7.99
N ALA A 33 -8.44 16.88 -7.41
CA ALA A 33 -7.83 17.10 -6.11
C ALA A 33 -6.30 16.97 -6.18
N CYS A 34 -5.61 17.73 -5.33
CA CYS A 34 -4.16 17.63 -5.14
C CYS A 34 -3.88 17.04 -3.76
N LEU A 35 -3.27 15.85 -3.73
CA LEU A 35 -2.97 15.10 -2.51
C LEU A 35 -1.48 15.17 -2.21
N ASN A 36 -1.10 15.53 -0.99
CA ASN A 36 0.29 15.39 -0.57
C ASN A 36 0.60 13.90 -0.36
N LYS A 37 1.60 13.37 -1.08
CA LYS A 37 1.99 11.96 -0.99
C LYS A 37 2.40 11.56 0.42
N SER A 38 3.01 12.47 1.18
CA SER A 38 3.41 12.17 2.57
C SER A 38 2.21 11.95 3.49
N HIS A 39 1.04 12.50 3.16
CA HIS A 39 -0.17 12.42 3.99
C HIS A 39 -1.15 11.33 3.54
N ILE A 40 -0.84 10.60 2.46
CA ILE A 40 -1.63 9.44 2.06
C ILE A 40 -1.30 8.30 3.02
N LEU A 41 -2.30 7.77 3.73
CA LEU A 41 -2.12 6.61 4.61
C LEU A 41 -1.94 5.34 3.80
N PHE A 42 -2.89 5.07 2.90
CA PHE A 42 -2.86 3.94 2.01
C PHE A 42 -3.76 4.18 0.79
N VAL A 43 -3.55 3.40 -0.27
CA VAL A 43 -4.36 3.41 -1.48
C VAL A 43 -4.88 1.99 -1.71
N ARG A 44 -6.17 1.87 -2.03
CA ARG A 44 -6.79 0.61 -2.43
C ARG A 44 -7.42 0.73 -3.80
N GLU A 45 -7.55 -0.40 -4.46
CA GLU A 45 -8.38 -0.53 -5.65
C GLU A 45 -9.82 -0.88 -5.23
N PHE A 46 -10.83 -0.38 -5.95
CA PHE A 46 -12.23 -0.73 -5.74
C PHE A 46 -12.72 -1.85 -6.66
N GLU A 47 -12.01 -2.14 -7.76
CA GLU A 47 -12.33 -3.24 -8.66
C GLU A 47 -11.48 -4.46 -8.31
N GLU A 48 -12.13 -5.56 -7.93
CA GLU A 48 -11.48 -6.84 -7.71
C GLU A 48 -11.09 -7.45 -9.07
N GLY A 49 -9.79 -7.70 -9.30
CA GLY A 49 -9.36 -8.67 -10.32
C GLY A 49 -8.36 -8.21 -11.38
N GLN A 50 -7.85 -6.98 -11.38
CA GLN A 50 -6.94 -6.53 -12.45
C GLN A 50 -5.42 -6.67 -12.15
N THR A 51 -5.02 -7.08 -10.94
CA THR A 51 -3.60 -7.02 -10.52
C THR A 51 -2.82 -8.35 -10.54
N ARG A 52 -3.34 -9.41 -11.18
CA ARG A 52 -2.46 -10.54 -11.56
C ARG A 52 -1.58 -10.12 -12.73
N GLY A 53 -0.48 -9.41 -12.42
CA GLY A 53 0.54 -9.09 -13.40
C GLY A 53 1.01 -10.33 -14.17
N LEU A 54 1.46 -10.12 -15.40
CA LEU A 54 1.93 -11.12 -16.38
C LEU A 54 3.04 -12.09 -15.90
N GLY A 55 3.45 -12.05 -14.63
CA GLY A 55 4.43 -12.93 -14.00
C GLY A 55 3.86 -14.08 -13.16
N GLY A 56 2.52 -14.21 -13.06
CA GLY A 56 1.87 -15.24 -12.24
C GLY A 56 1.65 -16.61 -12.92
N LYS A 57 2.00 -16.77 -14.20
CA LYS A 57 1.94 -18.05 -14.91
C LYS A 57 3.35 -18.65 -14.99
N PRO A 58 3.59 -19.88 -14.51
CA PRO A 58 4.82 -20.60 -14.80
C PRO A 58 4.81 -20.92 -16.30
N GLY A 59 5.62 -20.20 -17.06
CA GLY A 59 5.76 -20.38 -18.51
C GLY A 59 6.80 -19.42 -19.09
N ASP A 60 7.93 -20.00 -19.52
CA ASP A 60 8.93 -19.47 -20.45
C ASP A 60 9.23 -17.97 -20.43
N LYS A 61 9.60 -17.45 -19.26
CA LYS A 61 10.46 -16.28 -19.19
C LYS A 61 11.69 -16.64 -18.39
N GLY A 62 12.87 -16.50 -19.00
CA GLY A 62 14.20 -16.65 -18.38
C GLY A 62 14.53 -15.60 -17.32
N TYR A 63 13.52 -15.11 -16.60
CA TYR A 63 13.70 -14.29 -15.41
C TYR A 63 13.86 -15.22 -14.20
N PRO A 64 14.84 -14.97 -13.31
CA PRO A 64 14.95 -15.74 -12.09
C PRO A 64 13.66 -15.59 -11.29
N TYR A 65 12.93 -16.71 -11.16
CA TYR A 65 11.77 -16.78 -10.29
C TYR A 65 12.25 -16.62 -8.84
N VAL A 66 11.93 -15.49 -8.22
CA VAL A 66 12.19 -15.27 -6.81
C VAL A 66 10.97 -15.74 -6.04
N SER A 67 11.13 -16.81 -5.28
CA SER A 67 10.08 -17.26 -4.36
C SER A 67 9.79 -16.16 -3.34
N LYS A 68 8.51 -15.89 -3.11
CA LYS A 68 8.05 -14.93 -2.10
C LYS A 68 7.33 -15.70 -1.01
N SER A 69 7.63 -15.36 0.24
CA SER A 69 6.89 -15.83 1.40
C SER A 69 5.92 -14.74 1.86
N ALA A 70 4.66 -15.13 2.04
CA ALA A 70 3.65 -14.27 2.66
C ALA A 70 3.85 -14.29 4.19
N VAL A 71 4.11 -13.13 4.79
CA VAL A 71 4.20 -12.95 6.24
C VAL A 71 2.96 -12.19 6.70
N ALA A 72 2.20 -12.78 7.63
CA ALA A 72 1.04 -12.11 8.22
C ALA A 72 1.52 -10.97 9.13
N VAL A 73 0.98 -9.78 8.89
CA VAL A 73 1.35 -8.56 9.63
C VAL A 73 0.11 -7.78 10.03
N LYS A 74 0.21 -7.10 11.17
CA LYS A 74 -0.74 -6.10 11.63
C LYS A 74 -0.06 -4.75 11.70
N ILE A 75 -0.59 -3.77 10.98
CA ILE A 75 -0.02 -2.44 10.81
C ILE A 75 -0.97 -1.43 11.45
N TYR A 76 -0.41 -0.55 12.27
CA TYR A 76 -1.13 0.53 12.91
C TYR A 76 -0.77 1.86 12.25
N LEU A 77 -1.81 2.52 11.74
CA LEU A 77 -1.77 3.84 11.10
C LEU A 77 -2.63 4.80 11.95
N PRO A 78 -2.53 6.13 11.73
CA PRO A 78 -3.47 7.07 12.32
C PRO A 78 -4.92 6.68 11.99
N PHE A 79 -5.72 6.38 13.01
CA PHE A 79 -7.14 6.01 12.93
C PHE A 79 -7.47 4.67 12.23
N TYR A 80 -6.47 3.90 11.79
CA TYR A 80 -6.68 2.61 11.10
C TYR A 80 -5.74 1.52 11.62
N ALA A 81 -6.25 0.30 11.69
CA ALA A 81 -5.45 -0.92 11.84
C ALA A 81 -5.67 -1.80 10.60
N LEU A 82 -4.59 -2.17 9.93
CA LEU A 82 -4.60 -3.06 8.77
C LEU A 82 -4.04 -4.41 9.17
N THR A 83 -4.75 -5.49 8.90
CA THR A 83 -4.23 -6.86 9.06
C THR A 83 -4.13 -7.48 7.67
N GLY A 84 -3.00 -8.05 7.29
CA GLY A 84 -2.87 -8.67 5.97
C GLY A 84 -1.53 -9.36 5.77
N HIS A 85 -1.19 -9.67 4.52
CA HIS A 85 0.02 -10.39 4.18
C HIS A 85 1.01 -9.50 3.44
N MET A 86 2.22 -9.41 3.99
CA MET A 86 3.36 -8.78 3.35
C MET A 86 4.16 -9.82 2.57
N GLN A 87 4.45 -9.54 1.29
CA GLN A 87 5.19 -10.44 0.43
C GLN A 87 6.70 -10.15 0.54
N CYS A 88 7.44 -11.00 1.24
CA CYS A 88 8.89 -10.91 1.40
C CYS A 88 9.58 -11.83 0.38
N ALA A 89 10.65 -11.37 -0.28
CA ALA A 89 11.44 -12.26 -1.13
C ALA A 89 12.24 -13.26 -0.28
N GLN A 90 12.76 -14.32 -0.90
CA GLN A 90 13.59 -15.32 -0.22
C GLN A 90 14.76 -14.68 0.54
N GLY A 91 14.79 -14.89 1.86
CA GLY A 91 15.81 -14.33 2.76
C GLY A 91 15.53 -12.91 3.25
N GLU A 92 14.52 -12.23 2.73
CA GLU A 92 14.08 -10.93 3.24
C GLU A 92 13.17 -11.09 4.45
N ARG A 93 13.38 -10.23 5.44
CA ARG A 93 12.49 -10.04 6.58
C ARG A 93 11.55 -8.87 6.33
N VAL A 94 10.52 -8.76 7.16
CA VAL A 94 9.61 -7.60 7.16
C VAL A 94 10.38 -6.28 7.30
N SER A 95 11.40 -6.24 8.15
CA SER A 95 12.28 -5.08 8.30
C SER A 95 12.95 -4.67 6.99
N ASP A 96 13.37 -5.64 6.17
CA ASP A 96 14.07 -5.37 4.92
C ASP A 96 13.11 -4.74 3.91
N VAL A 97 11.87 -5.23 3.83
CA VAL A 97 10.80 -4.64 3.00
C VAL A 97 10.50 -3.21 3.42
N LEU A 98 10.42 -2.95 4.73
CA LEU A 98 10.18 -1.61 5.26
C LEU A 98 11.35 -0.65 4.95
N ASN A 99 12.57 -1.13 4.92
CA ASN A 99 13.76 -0.31 4.65
C ASN A 99 14.05 -0.06 3.16
N LYS A 100 13.28 -0.63 2.22
CA LYS A 100 13.47 -0.37 0.78
C LYS A 100 13.20 1.10 0.42
N GLU A 101 13.72 1.57 -0.71
CA GLU A 101 13.49 2.95 -1.16
C GLU A 101 12.01 3.34 -1.41
N PRO A 102 11.13 2.49 -1.98
CA PRO A 102 9.77 2.91 -2.31
C PRO A 102 8.98 3.34 -1.07
N GLN A 103 8.34 4.51 -1.12
CA GLN A 103 7.53 5.04 -0.01
C GLN A 103 6.32 4.15 0.32
N PHE A 104 5.76 3.50 -0.69
CA PHE A 104 4.62 2.59 -0.56
C PHE A 104 5.09 1.16 -0.73
N PHE A 105 4.54 0.25 0.07
CA PHE A 105 4.71 -1.19 -0.12
C PHE A 105 3.34 -1.87 -0.23
N PRO A 106 3.28 -3.00 -0.97
CA PRO A 106 2.05 -3.74 -1.15
C PRO A 106 1.73 -4.62 0.07
N LEU A 107 0.45 -4.71 0.40
CA LEU A 107 -0.14 -5.65 1.34
C LEU A 107 -1.30 -6.36 0.64
N THR A 108 -1.39 -7.68 0.81
CA THR A 108 -2.44 -8.52 0.20
C THR A 108 -3.38 -9.10 1.27
N ASP A 109 -4.59 -9.48 0.86
CA ASP A 109 -5.61 -10.09 1.73
C ASP A 109 -5.81 -9.29 3.02
N VAL A 110 -6.16 -8.01 2.84
CA VAL A 110 -6.12 -7.01 3.91
C VAL A 110 -7.49 -6.79 4.52
N GLU A 111 -7.56 -6.86 5.84
CA GLU A 111 -8.69 -6.42 6.65
C GLU A 111 -8.41 -5.02 7.22
N ILE A 112 -9.23 -4.05 6.83
CA ILE A 112 -9.16 -2.67 7.27
C ILE A 112 -10.11 -2.49 8.45
N ASN A 113 -9.56 -2.18 9.61
CA ASN A 113 -10.31 -1.85 10.82
C ASN A 113 -10.15 -0.34 11.09
N SER A 114 -11.27 0.40 11.11
CA SER A 114 -11.26 1.84 11.42
C SER A 114 -11.63 2.07 12.88
N SER A 115 -10.84 2.87 13.60
CA SER A 115 -11.17 3.24 14.99
C SER A 115 -12.33 4.24 15.09
N LEU A 116 -12.77 4.81 13.97
CA LEU A 116 -13.82 5.84 13.89
C LEU A 116 -15.23 5.27 13.68
N GLY A 117 -15.44 3.96 13.87
CA GLY A 117 -16.78 3.35 13.82
C GLY A 117 -17.25 2.99 12.41
N GLY A 118 -16.36 2.43 11.59
CA GLY A 118 -16.68 1.92 10.25
C GLY A 118 -16.93 0.40 10.23
N ARG A 119 -17.45 -0.11 9.10
CA ARG A 119 -17.45 -1.56 8.82
C ARG A 119 -16.03 -2.02 8.53
N ASP A 120 -15.71 -3.21 9.01
CA ASP A 120 -14.51 -3.92 8.60
C ASP A 120 -14.59 -4.19 7.09
N LEU A 121 -13.55 -3.78 6.37
CA LEU A 121 -13.47 -3.92 4.92
C LEU A 121 -12.35 -4.90 4.60
N SER A 122 -12.70 -6.03 4.00
CA SER A 122 -11.72 -6.95 3.42
C SER A 122 -11.45 -6.53 1.97
N VAL A 123 -10.17 -6.47 1.59
CA VAL A 123 -9.73 -6.10 0.23
C VAL A 123 -8.51 -6.94 -0.17
N SER A 124 -8.43 -7.30 -1.45
CA SER A 124 -7.33 -8.17 -1.93
C SER A 124 -5.97 -7.48 -1.97
N PHE A 125 -5.93 -6.15 -2.15
CA PHE A 125 -4.70 -5.40 -2.32
C PHE A 125 -4.78 -3.96 -1.77
N ILE A 126 -3.75 -3.57 -1.02
CA ILE A 126 -3.52 -2.19 -0.57
C ILE A 126 -2.05 -1.82 -0.76
N ALA A 127 -1.78 -0.58 -1.17
CA ALA A 127 -0.47 0.04 -1.07
C ALA A 127 -0.42 0.93 0.19
N VAL A 128 0.43 0.59 1.16
CA VAL A 128 0.54 1.29 2.45
C VAL A 128 1.74 2.23 2.44
N ASN A 129 1.56 3.46 2.91
CA ASN A 129 2.65 4.43 3.06
C ASN A 129 3.46 4.17 4.32
N LYS A 130 4.75 3.88 4.16
CA LYS A 130 5.65 3.61 5.30
C LYS A 130 5.86 4.80 6.20
N GLY A 131 5.83 6.01 5.66
CA GLY A 131 6.00 7.24 6.43
C GLY A 131 4.85 7.51 7.41
N GLN A 132 3.75 6.77 7.30
CA GLN A 132 2.57 6.90 8.16
C GLN A 132 2.40 5.73 9.13
N ILE A 133 3.32 4.75 9.12
CA ILE A 133 3.26 3.61 10.04
C ILE A 133 3.71 4.06 11.43
N ILE A 134 2.83 3.86 12.42
CA ILE A 134 3.14 4.08 13.84
C ILE A 134 3.82 2.83 14.40
N PHE A 135 3.27 1.65 14.10
CA PHE A 135 3.74 0.38 14.61
C PHE A 135 3.38 -0.75 13.66
N LEU A 136 4.26 -1.75 13.54
CA LEU A 136 4.02 -2.97 12.80
C LEU A 136 4.31 -4.18 13.70
N GLN A 137 3.39 -5.15 13.69
CA GLN A 137 3.51 -6.42 14.40
C GLN A 137 3.47 -7.58 13.40
N GLU A 138 4.41 -8.51 13.52
CA GLU A 138 4.35 -9.80 12.82
C GLU A 138 3.43 -10.76 13.58
N LEU A 139 2.52 -11.42 12.87
CA LEU A 139 1.60 -12.41 13.41
C LEU A 139 2.20 -13.80 13.18
N LYS A 140 2.17 -14.65 14.22
CA LYS A 140 2.66 -16.03 14.18
C LYS A 140 1.57 -17.00 13.75
#